data_AF-A0A7J7NES5-F1
#
_entry.id   AF-A0A7J7NES5-F1
#
_cell.length_a   1.000
_cell.length_b   1.000
_cell.length_c   1.000
_cell.angle_alpha   90.00
_cell.angle_beta   90.00
_cell.angle_gamma   90.00
#
_symmetry.space_group_name_H-M   'P 1'
#
loop_
_entity.id
_entity.type
_entity.pdbx_description
1 polymer ?
#
loop_
_entity_poly.entity_id
_entity_poly.type
_entity_poly.pdbx_seq_one_letter_code
_entity_poly.pdbx_strand_id
1 'polypeptide(L)'
;MANWELKHCCKHDQKVFLATIGIFTVVILALWRTILLLPFKLITVFLHELSHAIACKLTCGQVEGIKVHANEGGVTQTRGGIYWVILPAGYLGSSFWGLVFILASTNLVTARIAAGCFAVSLLIVLFVAKNWTLRGLCIGLIIFLAVIWVLQEKTTIHILRYVIMFMGVMNSLFSVYDIYDDLISRRVNSSDAEKFAEVCPCPCNGVGWGIIWGFISFIFSVEPCTLGWSSYLEVRRVLNSLSRSNRQLCCLFPSAMVTSS
;
A
#
# COMPACT_ATOMS: atom_id res chain seq x y z
N MET A 1 -6.27 -20.30 -18.33
CA MET A 1 -6.08 -19.40 -17.17
C MET A 1 -4.81 -18.60 -17.40
N ALA A 2 -4.85 -17.27 -17.29
CA ALA A 2 -3.68 -16.42 -17.55
C ALA A 2 -2.58 -16.74 -16.52
N ASN A 3 -1.42 -17.19 -17.02
CA ASN A 3 -0.26 -17.50 -16.18
C ASN A 3 0.62 -16.26 -16.11
N TRP A 4 0.43 -15.51 -15.04
CA TRP A 4 1.20 -14.29 -14.77
C TRP A 4 2.59 -14.57 -14.20
N GLU A 5 2.98 -15.85 -14.01
CA GLU A 5 4.36 -16.19 -13.70
C GLU A 5 5.23 -15.92 -14.93
N LEU A 6 5.76 -14.70 -15.02
CA LEU A 6 6.67 -14.24 -16.07
C LEU A 6 8.00 -15.00 -15.98
N LYS A 7 7.99 -16.26 -16.44
CA LYS A 7 9.14 -17.18 -16.54
C LYS A 7 9.90 -17.01 -17.85
N HIS A 8 9.28 -16.44 -18.88
CA HIS A 8 9.93 -16.14 -20.16
C HIS A 8 9.59 -14.72 -20.65
N CYS A 9 10.52 -14.11 -21.39
CA CYS A 9 10.36 -12.81 -22.05
C CYS A 9 9.25 -12.87 -23.12
N CYS A 10 7.99 -12.87 -22.70
CA CYS A 10 6.84 -12.84 -23.59
C CYS A 10 6.04 -11.56 -23.38
N LYS A 11 6.05 -10.71 -24.40
CA LYS A 11 5.29 -9.44 -24.48
C LYS A 11 3.78 -9.59 -24.18
N HIS A 12 3.23 -10.81 -24.17
CA HIS A 12 1.78 -11.03 -24.02
C HIS A 12 1.30 -10.98 -22.56
N ASP A 13 1.92 -11.69 -21.62
CA ASP A 13 1.47 -11.71 -20.22
C ASP A 13 1.65 -10.34 -19.56
N GLN A 14 2.73 -9.64 -19.92
CA GLN A 14 2.97 -8.26 -19.50
C GLN A 14 1.90 -7.31 -20.05
N LYS A 15 1.49 -7.47 -21.33
CA LYS A 15 0.40 -6.67 -21.91
C LYS A 15 -0.93 -6.90 -21.20
N VAL A 16 -1.26 -8.15 -20.89
CA VAL A 16 -2.50 -8.47 -20.17
C VAL A 16 -2.46 -7.86 -18.75
N PHE A 17 -1.28 -7.78 -18.12
CA PHE A 17 -1.13 -7.26 -16.75
C PHE A 17 -1.34 -5.76 -16.73
N LEU A 18 -0.65 -5.06 -17.63
CA LEU A 18 -0.82 -3.62 -17.82
C LEU A 18 -2.24 -3.28 -18.28
N ALA A 19 -2.83 -4.08 -19.16
CA ALA A 19 -4.22 -3.89 -19.59
C ALA A 19 -5.19 -4.06 -18.41
N THR A 20 -4.96 -5.03 -17.51
CA THR A 20 -5.82 -5.23 -16.34
C THR A 20 -5.69 -4.07 -15.35
N ILE A 21 -4.48 -3.58 -15.11
CA ILE A 21 -4.25 -2.36 -14.32
C ILE A 21 -4.98 -1.17 -14.96
N GLY A 22 -4.85 -0.98 -16.27
CA GLY A 22 -5.53 0.10 -16.99
C GLY A 22 -7.06 0.02 -16.88
N ILE A 23 -7.64 -1.18 -17.02
CA ILE A 23 -9.08 -1.41 -16.82
C ILE A 23 -9.49 -1.06 -15.39
N PHE A 24 -8.75 -1.53 -14.39
CA PHE A 24 -9.02 -1.19 -12.99
C PHE A 24 -8.94 0.31 -12.76
N THR A 25 -7.94 1.00 -13.30
CA THR A 25 -7.83 2.45 -13.21
C THR A 25 -9.06 3.16 -13.78
N VAL A 26 -9.50 2.80 -14.98
CA VAL A 26 -10.69 3.40 -15.60
C VAL A 26 -11.95 3.13 -14.79
N VAL A 27 -12.15 1.90 -14.34
CA VAL A 27 -13.30 1.50 -13.51
C VAL A 27 -13.31 2.26 -12.18
N ILE A 28 -12.16 2.40 -11.54
CA ILE A 28 -12.01 3.12 -10.27
C ILE A 28 -12.34 4.60 -10.46
N LEU A 29 -11.80 5.24 -11.51
CA LEU A 29 -12.08 6.64 -11.80
C LEU A 29 -13.56 6.87 -12.12
N ALA A 30 -14.18 5.98 -12.90
CA ALA A 30 -15.60 6.07 -13.23
C ALA A 30 -16.50 5.89 -11.99
N LEU A 31 -16.13 4.98 -11.09
CA LEU A 31 -16.90 4.68 -9.87
C LEU A 31 -16.46 5.52 -8.67
N TRP A 32 -15.52 6.46 -8.82
CA TRP A 32 -14.92 7.20 -7.72
C TRP A 32 -15.93 7.91 -6.82
N ARG A 33 -17.00 8.46 -7.40
CA ARG A 33 -18.05 9.19 -6.65
C ARG A 33 -19.13 8.28 -6.04
N THR A 34 -19.02 6.96 -6.20
CA THR A 34 -20.05 6.01 -5.75
C THR A 34 -19.78 5.50 -4.33
N ILE A 35 -20.85 5.21 -3.60
CA ILE A 35 -20.80 4.62 -2.24
C ILE A 35 -20.14 3.22 -2.26
N LEU A 36 -20.17 2.54 -3.41
CA LEU A 36 -19.58 1.22 -3.58
C LEU A 36 -18.07 1.22 -3.30
N LEU A 37 -17.36 2.30 -3.65
CA LEU A 37 -15.92 2.42 -3.41
C LEU A 37 -15.58 2.99 -2.04
N LEU A 38 -16.56 3.51 -1.28
CA LEU A 38 -16.34 4.08 0.05
C LEU A 38 -15.53 3.16 0.99
N PRO A 39 -15.87 1.85 1.18
CA PRO A 39 -15.07 1.00 2.05
C PRO A 39 -13.63 0.87 1.57
N PHE A 40 -13.39 0.82 0.25
CA PHE A 40 -12.06 0.73 -0.32
C PHE A 40 -11.27 2.03 -0.18
N LYS A 41 -11.93 3.19 -0.27
CA LYS A 41 -11.29 4.49 0.01
C LYS A 41 -10.91 4.65 1.47
N LEU A 42 -11.74 4.15 2.39
CA LEU A 42 -11.38 4.17 3.81
C LEU A 42 -10.13 3.30 4.09
N ILE A 43 -9.90 2.22 3.31
CA ILE A 43 -8.66 1.45 3.38
C ILE A 43 -7.46 2.31 2.96
N THR A 44 -7.59 3.06 1.87
CA THR A 44 -6.47 3.86 1.34
C THR A 44 -6.13 5.01 2.29
N VAL A 45 -7.14 5.68 2.85
CA VAL A 45 -6.95 6.66 3.94
C VAL A 45 -6.26 6.00 5.15
N PHE A 46 -6.68 4.79 5.52
CA PHE A 46 -6.02 4.06 6.61
C PHE A 46 -4.53 3.79 6.33
N LEU A 47 -4.18 3.38 5.10
CA LEU A 47 -2.78 3.14 4.71
C LEU A 47 -1.94 4.43 4.68
N HIS A 48 -2.57 5.56 4.30
CA HIS A 48 -1.96 6.89 4.40
C HIS A 48 -1.59 7.22 5.85
N GLU A 49 -2.56 7.11 6.76
CA GLU A 49 -2.36 7.36 8.19
C GLU A 49 -1.36 6.38 8.84
N LEU A 50 -1.41 5.11 8.44
CA LEU A 50 -0.45 4.11 8.87
C LEU A 50 0.98 4.50 8.46
N SER A 51 1.16 5.13 7.31
CA SER A 51 2.47 5.55 6.82
C SER A 51 3.06 6.69 7.66
N HIS A 52 2.22 7.65 8.11
CA HIS A 52 2.64 8.64 9.13
C HIS A 52 3.06 7.96 10.43
N ALA A 53 2.29 6.98 10.90
CA ALA A 53 2.57 6.26 12.14
C ALA A 53 3.90 5.49 12.06
N ILE A 54 4.17 4.83 10.93
CA ILE A 54 5.43 4.12 10.68
C ILE A 54 6.61 5.10 10.63
N ALA A 55 6.49 6.19 9.88
CA ALA A 55 7.53 7.21 9.80
C ALA A 55 7.83 7.85 11.16
N CYS A 56 6.80 8.07 11.98
CA CYS A 56 6.96 8.55 13.35
C CYS A 56 7.78 7.56 14.18
N LYS A 57 7.44 6.26 14.14
CA LYS A 57 8.19 5.23 14.86
C LYS A 57 9.64 5.09 14.38
N LEU A 58 9.88 5.16 13.07
CA LEU A 58 11.24 5.11 12.50
C LEU A 58 12.09 6.32 12.88
N THR A 59 11.47 7.48 13.12
CA THR A 59 12.15 8.69 13.59
C THR A 59 12.18 8.82 15.11
N CYS A 60 11.99 7.70 15.83
CA CYS A 60 11.98 7.62 17.29
C CYS A 60 10.88 8.45 17.99
N GLY A 61 9.79 8.78 17.27
CA GLY A 61 8.60 9.39 17.83
C GLY A 61 7.62 8.36 18.43
N GLN A 62 6.64 8.87 19.18
CA GLN A 62 5.59 8.07 19.78
C GLN A 62 4.24 8.33 19.09
N VAL A 63 3.57 7.28 18.64
CA VAL A 63 2.22 7.36 18.08
C VAL A 63 1.22 7.27 19.24
N GLU A 64 0.42 8.31 19.44
CA GLU A 64 -0.58 8.37 20.51
C GLU A 64 -1.92 7.76 20.07
N GLY A 65 -2.20 7.72 18.78
CA GLY A 65 -3.38 7.06 18.24
C GLY A 65 -3.68 7.45 16.79
N ILE A 66 -4.47 6.60 16.14
CA ILE A 66 -4.92 6.80 14.76
C ILE A 66 -6.45 6.90 14.76
N LYS A 67 -6.98 7.81 13.97
CA LYS A 67 -8.41 8.02 13.75
C LYS A 67 -8.69 8.11 12.26
N VAL A 68 -9.67 7.35 11.80
CA VAL A 68 -10.20 7.44 10.44
C VAL A 68 -11.69 7.69 10.53
N HIS A 69 -12.16 8.67 9.77
CA HIS A 69 -13.54 9.14 9.75
C HIS A 69 -14.23 8.68 8.46
N ALA A 70 -15.55 8.50 8.52
CA ALA A 70 -16.33 8.01 7.38
C ALA A 70 -16.45 9.03 6.23
N ASN A 71 -16.01 10.28 6.44
CA ASN A 71 -15.94 11.35 5.44
C ASN A 71 -14.61 11.35 4.67
N GLU A 72 -13.94 10.20 4.56
CA GLU A 72 -12.66 10.02 3.88
C GLU A 72 -11.49 10.80 4.54
N GLY A 73 -11.66 11.30 5.77
CA GLY A 73 -10.63 12.00 6.54
C GLY A 73 -9.87 11.10 7.52
N GLY A 74 -8.57 11.31 7.64
CA GLY A 74 -7.70 10.64 8.60
C GLY A 74 -6.98 11.63 9.54
N VAL A 75 -6.60 11.16 10.72
CA VAL A 75 -5.64 11.88 11.57
C VAL A 75 -4.83 10.91 12.42
N THR A 76 -3.51 11.04 12.30
CA THR A 76 -2.53 10.34 13.15
C THR A 76 -1.96 11.32 14.16
N GLN A 77 -2.18 11.02 15.45
CA GLN A 77 -1.63 11.79 16.55
C GLN A 77 -0.23 11.25 16.87
N THR A 78 0.78 12.07 16.65
CA THR A 78 2.19 11.75 16.92
C THR A 78 2.76 12.71 17.98
N ARG A 79 3.70 12.21 18.77
CA ARG A 79 4.45 12.96 19.77
C ARG A 79 5.94 12.76 19.53
N GLY A 80 6.62 13.82 19.13
CA GLY A 80 8.04 13.78 18.77
C GLY A 80 8.29 13.11 17.42
N GLY A 81 9.56 12.83 17.14
CA GLY A 81 10.03 12.40 15.82
C GLY A 81 10.32 13.57 14.88
N ILE A 82 10.76 13.24 13.67
CA ILE A 82 11.18 14.23 12.68
C ILE A 82 9.99 14.53 11.75
N TYR A 83 9.27 15.62 12.02
CA TYR A 83 8.09 16.04 11.23
C TYR A 83 8.38 16.17 9.72
N TRP A 84 9.63 16.51 9.37
CA TRP A 84 10.08 16.56 7.98
C TRP A 84 9.95 15.25 7.21
N VAL A 85 10.01 14.11 7.91
CA VAL A 85 9.84 12.78 7.32
C VAL A 85 8.40 12.29 7.53
N ILE A 86 7.79 12.63 8.67
CA ILE A 86 6.45 12.16 9.02
C ILE A 86 5.40 12.72 8.08
N LEU A 87 5.41 14.02 7.79
CA LEU A 87 4.39 14.68 6.96
C LEU A 87 4.36 14.19 5.50
N PRO A 88 5.48 14.08 4.76
CA PRO A 88 5.43 13.51 3.41
C PRO A 88 5.13 12.00 3.39
N ALA A 89 5.31 11.29 4.50
CA ALA A 89 5.14 9.84 4.54
C ALA A 89 3.71 9.38 4.25
N GLY A 90 2.69 10.21 4.46
CA GLY A 90 1.31 9.89 4.08
C GLY A 90 1.18 9.70 2.57
N TYR A 91 1.39 10.79 1.81
CA TYR A 91 1.27 10.77 0.35
C TYR A 91 2.23 9.77 -0.32
N LEU A 92 3.50 9.79 0.09
CA LEU A 92 4.52 8.88 -0.46
C LEU A 92 4.27 7.43 -0.06
N GLY A 93 3.82 7.21 1.18
CA GLY A 93 3.46 5.89 1.69
C GLY A 93 2.29 5.27 0.93
N SER A 94 1.26 6.06 0.62
CA SER A 94 0.13 5.61 -0.20
C SER A 94 0.58 5.12 -1.59
N SER A 95 1.45 5.88 -2.25
CA SER A 95 2.06 5.43 -3.52
C SER A 95 2.91 4.16 -3.35
N PHE A 96 3.72 4.09 -2.30
CA PHE A 96 4.58 2.96 -2.00
C PHE A 96 3.81 1.66 -1.73
N TRP A 97 2.82 1.69 -0.84
CA TRP A 97 1.97 0.52 -0.55
C TRP A 97 1.16 0.09 -1.77
N GLY A 98 0.73 1.04 -2.61
CA GLY A 98 0.08 0.75 -3.88
C GLY A 98 0.98 -0.10 -4.80
N LEU A 99 2.23 0.32 -4.96
CA LEU A 99 3.24 -0.43 -5.71
C LEU A 99 3.50 -1.82 -5.11
N VAL A 100 3.68 -1.90 -3.78
CA VAL A 100 3.93 -3.17 -3.09
C VAL A 100 2.80 -4.17 -3.33
N PHE A 101 1.53 -3.74 -3.25
CA PHE A 101 0.39 -4.61 -3.52
C PHE A 101 0.28 -5.02 -4.99
N ILE A 102 0.51 -4.10 -5.93
CA ILE A 102 0.54 -4.42 -7.37
C ILE A 102 1.61 -5.48 -7.64
N LEU A 103 2.81 -5.33 -7.08
CA LEU A 103 3.90 -6.31 -7.24
C LEU A 103 3.61 -7.63 -6.52
N ALA A 104 3.04 -7.60 -5.33
CA ALA A 104 2.66 -8.79 -4.58
C ALA A 104 1.60 -9.63 -5.32
N SER A 105 0.74 -9.01 -6.14
CA SER A 105 -0.29 -9.68 -6.92
C SER A 105 0.24 -10.60 -8.04
N THR A 106 1.54 -10.52 -8.36
CA THR A 106 2.19 -11.24 -9.47
C THR A 106 2.35 -12.74 -9.22
N ASN A 107 2.47 -13.16 -7.96
CA ASN A 107 2.50 -14.58 -7.58
C ASN A 107 1.48 -14.85 -6.48
N LEU A 108 0.93 -16.07 -6.43
CA LEU A 108 -0.04 -16.45 -5.41
C LEU A 108 0.58 -16.45 -4.01
N VAL A 109 1.82 -16.94 -3.89
CA VAL A 109 2.53 -16.99 -2.61
C VAL A 109 2.80 -15.58 -2.08
N THR A 110 3.24 -14.66 -2.95
CA THR A 110 3.48 -13.26 -2.54
C THR A 110 2.18 -12.55 -2.20
N ALA A 111 1.08 -12.82 -2.92
CA ALA A 111 -0.23 -12.26 -2.62
C ALA A 111 -0.75 -12.76 -1.26
N ARG A 112 -0.54 -14.05 -0.94
CA ARG A 112 -0.84 -14.64 0.38
C ARG A 112 -0.02 -13.98 1.48
N ILE A 113 1.29 -13.84 1.30
CA ILE A 113 2.15 -13.17 2.28
C ILE A 113 1.70 -11.72 2.49
N ALA A 114 1.44 -10.98 1.41
CA ALA A 114 0.98 -9.59 1.49
C ALA A 114 -0.37 -9.46 2.21
N ALA A 115 -1.34 -10.33 1.90
CA ALA A 115 -2.63 -10.35 2.58
C ALA A 115 -2.48 -10.69 4.08
N GLY A 116 -1.59 -11.63 4.43
CA GLY A 116 -1.29 -12.00 5.82
C GLY A 116 -0.63 -10.85 6.58
N CYS A 117 0.41 -10.23 6.03
CA CYS A 117 1.07 -9.06 6.61
C CYS A 117 0.09 -7.90 6.78
N PHE A 118 -0.79 -7.68 5.81
CA PHE A 118 -1.82 -6.64 5.89
C PHE A 118 -2.88 -6.95 6.95
N ALA A 119 -3.30 -8.20 7.10
CA ALA A 119 -4.20 -8.59 8.19
C ALA A 119 -3.55 -8.41 9.58
N VAL A 120 -2.26 -8.72 9.72
CA VAL A 120 -1.51 -8.50 10.96
C VAL A 120 -1.36 -7.01 11.27
N SER A 121 -1.06 -6.17 10.27
CA SER A 121 -0.97 -4.72 10.50
C SER A 121 -2.33 -4.14 10.92
N LEU A 122 -3.44 -4.61 10.34
CA LEU A 122 -4.79 -4.25 10.76
C LEU A 122 -5.08 -4.69 12.20
N LEU A 123 -4.62 -5.87 12.62
CA LEU A 123 -4.76 -6.32 14.01
C LEU A 123 -3.99 -5.44 14.99
N ILE A 124 -2.76 -5.06 14.67
CA ILE A 124 -1.96 -4.15 15.51
C ILE A 124 -2.68 -2.80 15.65
N VAL A 125 -3.17 -2.25 14.53
CA VAL A 125 -3.89 -0.97 14.55
C VAL A 125 -5.22 -1.07 15.28
N LEU A 126 -5.91 -2.22 15.24
CA LEU A 126 -7.15 -2.41 15.98
C LEU A 126 -7.00 -2.09 17.47
N PHE A 127 -5.83 -2.39 18.06
CA PHE A 127 -5.51 -2.04 19.45
C PHE A 127 -5.14 -0.57 19.65
N VAL A 128 -4.57 0.09 18.63
CA VAL A 128 -4.16 1.51 18.65
C VAL A 128 -5.33 2.45 18.28
N ALA A 129 -6.38 1.91 17.66
CA ALA A 129 -7.52 2.66 17.15
C ALA A 129 -8.35 3.28 18.29
N LYS A 130 -8.48 4.62 18.25
CA LYS A 130 -9.28 5.39 19.22
C LYS A 130 -10.77 5.46 18.87
N ASN A 131 -11.12 5.41 17.58
CA ASN A 131 -12.49 5.57 17.11
C ASN A 131 -13.16 4.23 16.76
N TRP A 132 -14.48 4.13 16.99
CA TRP A 132 -15.29 2.97 16.62
C TRP A 132 -15.34 2.72 15.10
N THR A 133 -15.30 3.77 14.30
CA THR A 133 -15.23 3.69 12.82
C THR A 133 -14.00 2.95 12.35
N LEU A 134 -12.83 3.30 12.88
CA LEU A 134 -11.57 2.64 12.54
C LEU A 134 -11.55 1.19 13.03
N ARG A 135 -12.08 0.92 14.23
CA ARG A 135 -12.20 -0.47 14.73
C ARG A 135 -13.12 -1.32 13.84
N GLY A 136 -14.28 -0.77 13.47
CA GLY A 136 -15.22 -1.41 12.55
C GLY A 136 -14.60 -1.65 11.17
N LEU A 137 -13.85 -0.67 10.65
CA LEU A 137 -13.08 -0.80 9.41
C LEU A 137 -12.04 -1.92 9.52
N CYS A 138 -11.20 -1.93 10.55
CA CYS A 138 -10.20 -2.98 10.75
C CYS A 138 -10.82 -4.38 10.84
N ILE A 139 -11.89 -4.55 11.62
CA ILE A 139 -12.60 -5.83 11.74
C ILE A 139 -13.21 -6.23 10.40
N GLY A 140 -13.90 -5.32 9.72
CA GLY A 140 -14.50 -5.55 8.41
C GLY A 140 -13.46 -5.97 7.36
N LEU A 141 -12.28 -5.36 7.38
CA LEU A 141 -11.18 -5.71 6.47
C LEU A 141 -10.54 -7.04 6.79
N ILE A 142 -10.34 -7.36 8.08
CA ILE A 142 -9.83 -8.69 8.47
C ILE A 142 -10.80 -9.78 8.01
N ILE A 143 -12.11 -9.58 8.22
CA ILE A 143 -13.14 -10.52 7.76
C ILE A 143 -13.13 -10.61 6.23
N PHE A 144 -13.09 -9.47 5.53
CA PHE A 144 -13.04 -9.44 4.07
C PHE A 144 -11.82 -10.21 3.52
N LEU A 145 -10.62 -9.97 4.07
CA LEU A 145 -9.41 -10.69 3.69
C LEU A 145 -9.50 -12.18 4.01
N ALA A 146 -10.06 -12.55 5.17
CA ALA A 146 -10.26 -13.95 5.55
C ALA A 146 -11.23 -14.67 4.60
N VAL A 147 -12.35 -14.03 4.24
CA VAL A 147 -13.31 -14.57 3.26
C VAL A 147 -12.65 -14.78 1.91
N ILE A 148 -11.92 -13.80 1.39
CA ILE A 148 -11.22 -13.92 0.10
C ILE A 148 -10.12 -15.00 0.16
N TRP A 149 -9.44 -15.14 1.30
CA TRP A 149 -8.45 -16.18 1.51
C TRP A 149 -9.07 -17.57 1.46
N VAL A 150 -10.19 -17.79 2.17
CA VAL A 150 -10.91 -19.07 2.17
C VAL A 150 -11.49 -19.37 0.80
N LEU A 151 -12.06 -18.37 0.11
CA LEU A 151 -12.56 -18.52 -1.26
C LEU A 151 -11.45 -18.92 -2.22
N GLN A 152 -10.24 -18.37 -2.07
CA GLN A 152 -9.08 -18.78 -2.86
C GLN A 152 -8.69 -20.24 -2.60
N GLU A 153 -8.77 -20.73 -1.36
CA GLU A 153 -8.39 -22.11 -1.05
C GLU A 153 -9.47 -23.12 -1.51
N LYS A 154 -10.74 -22.69 -1.48
CA LYS A 154 -11.90 -23.52 -1.89
C LYS A 154 -12.15 -23.53 -3.39
N THR A 155 -11.69 -22.50 -4.12
CA THR A 155 -12.01 -22.30 -5.55
C THR A 155 -10.74 -22.35 -6.38
N THR A 156 -10.82 -22.91 -7.59
CA THR A 156 -9.71 -22.90 -8.57
C THR A 156 -9.43 -21.51 -9.17
N ILE A 157 -10.24 -20.50 -8.83
CA ILE A 157 -10.13 -19.13 -9.34
C ILE A 157 -9.24 -18.31 -8.41
N HIS A 158 -8.18 -17.73 -8.97
CA HIS A 158 -7.17 -16.94 -8.26
C HIS A 158 -7.64 -15.50 -7.89
N ILE A 159 -8.80 -15.38 -7.22
CA ILE A 159 -9.47 -14.10 -6.93
C ILE A 159 -8.60 -13.17 -6.06
N LEU A 160 -7.87 -13.72 -5.09
CA LEU A 160 -7.02 -12.94 -4.17
C LEU A 160 -6.05 -12.03 -4.92
N ARG A 161 -5.49 -12.50 -6.03
CA ARG A 161 -4.54 -11.73 -6.84
C ARG A 161 -5.17 -10.47 -7.42
N TYR A 162 -6.38 -10.61 -7.96
CA TYR A 162 -7.13 -9.49 -8.51
C TYR A 162 -7.55 -8.50 -7.43
N VAL A 163 -7.94 -9.00 -6.24
CA VAL A 163 -8.31 -8.14 -5.10
C VAL A 163 -7.10 -7.36 -4.58
N ILE A 164 -5.95 -8.00 -4.40
CA ILE A 164 -4.71 -7.34 -3.97
C ILE A 164 -4.24 -6.33 -5.01
N MET A 165 -4.31 -6.69 -6.30
CA MET A 165 -3.98 -5.75 -7.39
C MET A 165 -4.93 -4.56 -7.41
N PHE A 166 -6.24 -4.79 -7.24
CA PHE A 166 -7.25 -3.73 -7.18
C PHE A 166 -6.99 -2.78 -6.00
N MET A 167 -6.71 -3.32 -4.80
CA MET A 167 -6.33 -2.50 -3.65
C MET A 167 -5.06 -1.69 -3.91
N GLY A 168 -4.07 -2.27 -4.59
CA GLY A 168 -2.86 -1.56 -4.98
C GLY A 168 -3.12 -0.39 -5.93
N VAL A 169 -3.90 -0.61 -6.99
CA VAL A 169 -4.29 0.45 -7.95
C VAL A 169 -5.12 1.53 -7.26
N MET A 170 -6.07 1.16 -6.40
CA MET A 170 -6.84 2.09 -5.58
C MET A 170 -5.92 2.99 -4.74
N ASN A 171 -4.92 2.42 -4.07
CA ASN A 171 -4.04 3.17 -3.17
C ASN A 171 -3.12 4.16 -3.92
N SER A 172 -2.62 3.76 -5.09
CA SER A 172 -1.84 4.66 -5.97
C SER A 172 -2.69 5.80 -6.50
N LEU A 173 -3.92 5.53 -6.96
CA LEU A 173 -4.83 6.58 -7.44
C LEU A 173 -5.30 7.49 -6.30
N PHE A 174 -5.49 6.93 -5.11
CA PHE A 174 -5.85 7.69 -3.92
C PHE A 174 -4.78 8.73 -3.58
N SER A 175 -3.49 8.37 -3.58
CA SER A 175 -2.39 9.32 -3.35
C SER A 175 -2.47 10.55 -4.26
N VAL A 176 -2.77 10.35 -5.55
CA VAL A 176 -2.93 11.47 -6.52
C VAL A 176 -4.19 12.28 -6.24
N TYR A 177 -5.30 11.61 -5.93
CA TYR A 177 -6.57 12.27 -5.64
C TYR A 177 -6.52 13.07 -4.35
N ASP A 178 -5.87 12.55 -3.31
CA ASP A 178 -5.72 13.17 -2.00
C ASP A 178 -4.94 14.49 -2.12
N ILE A 179 -3.82 14.46 -2.85
CA ILE A 179 -3.04 15.66 -3.18
C ILE A 179 -3.88 16.67 -4.00
N TYR A 180 -4.69 16.20 -4.94
CA TYR A 180 -5.57 17.07 -5.72
C TYR A 180 -6.66 17.71 -4.85
N ASP A 181 -7.33 16.93 -3.98
CA ASP A 181 -8.40 17.43 -3.11
C ASP A 181 -7.85 18.43 -2.07
N ASP A 182 -6.70 18.11 -1.47
CA ASP A 182 -6.04 18.96 -0.47
C ASP A 182 -5.53 20.28 -1.05
N LEU A 183 -4.91 20.26 -2.24
CA LEU A 183 -4.29 21.46 -2.82
C LEU A 183 -5.25 22.35 -3.60
N ILE A 184 -6.20 21.76 -4.34
CA ILE A 184 -6.98 22.48 -5.36
C ILE A 184 -8.45 22.61 -4.94
N SER A 185 -9.07 21.51 -4.47
CA SER A 185 -10.52 21.45 -4.25
C SER A 185 -10.94 22.11 -2.94
N ARG A 186 -10.27 21.80 -1.82
CA ARG A 186 -10.73 22.21 -0.49
C ARG A 186 -9.89 23.29 0.20
N ARG A 187 -8.63 23.51 -0.23
CA ARG A 187 -7.65 24.40 0.44
C ARG A 187 -7.76 24.29 1.97
N VAL A 188 -7.67 23.07 2.48
CA VAL A 188 -7.80 22.84 3.92
C VAL A 188 -6.51 23.29 4.58
N ASN A 189 -6.56 24.32 5.42
CA ASN A 189 -5.41 24.86 6.16
C ASN A 189 -4.78 23.87 7.18
N SER A 190 -5.21 22.60 7.19
CA SER A 190 -4.71 21.55 8.10
C SER A 190 -4.16 20.33 7.37
N SER A 191 -3.98 20.39 6.05
CA SER A 191 -3.37 19.33 5.24
C SER A 191 -1.89 19.13 5.61
N ASP A 192 -1.34 17.95 5.28
CA ASP A 192 0.06 17.64 5.61
C ASP A 192 1.04 18.58 4.90
N ALA A 193 0.68 19.05 3.70
CA ALA A 193 1.45 20.02 2.94
C ALA A 193 1.44 21.42 3.58
N GLU A 194 0.32 21.86 4.14
CA GLU A 194 0.22 23.15 4.84
C GLU A 194 0.96 23.10 6.19
N LYS A 195 0.79 22.01 6.96
CA LYS A 195 1.56 21.79 8.21
C LYS A 195 3.06 21.74 7.96
N PHE A 196 3.48 21.22 6.81
CA PHE A 196 4.89 21.22 6.43
C PHE A 196 5.39 22.64 6.09
N ALA A 197 4.56 23.45 5.44
CA ALA A 197 4.86 24.85 5.17
C ALA A 197 4.95 25.69 6.47
N GLU A 198 4.19 25.37 7.52
CA GLU A 198 4.32 26.01 8.83
C GLU A 198 5.65 25.67 9.53
N VAL A 199 6.12 24.42 9.40
CA VAL A 199 7.39 23.96 9.99
C VAL A 199 8.61 24.45 9.20
N CYS A 200 8.46 24.71 7.90
CA CYS A 200 9.51 25.20 7.01
C CYS A 200 9.15 26.58 6.42
N PRO A 201 9.59 27.69 7.05
CA PRO A 201 9.37 29.04 6.53
C PRO A 201 10.31 29.31 5.34
N CYS A 202 9.99 28.71 4.19
CA CYS A 202 10.56 29.02 2.89
C CYS A 202 9.48 29.70 2.03
N PRO A 203 9.81 30.34 0.89
CA PRO A 203 8.88 31.18 0.10
C PRO A 203 7.74 30.42 -0.60
N CYS A 204 7.52 29.14 -0.28
CA CYS A 204 6.57 28.27 -0.96
C CYS A 204 5.41 27.92 -0.01
N ASN A 205 4.19 28.35 -0.37
CA ASN A 205 2.95 27.95 0.30
C ASN A 205 2.77 26.41 0.27
N GLY A 206 1.89 25.83 1.10
CA GLY A 206 1.63 24.38 1.14
C GLY A 206 1.31 23.76 -0.23
N VAL A 207 0.74 24.57 -1.14
CA VAL A 207 0.53 24.21 -2.56
C VAL A 207 1.82 23.79 -3.28
N GLY A 208 2.94 24.46 -3.04
CA GLY A 208 4.23 24.15 -3.68
C GLY A 208 4.78 22.79 -3.24
N TRP A 209 4.71 22.47 -1.95
CA TRP A 209 5.17 21.19 -1.41
C TRP A 209 4.27 20.04 -1.85
N GLY A 210 2.95 20.23 -1.85
CA GLY A 210 2.03 19.22 -2.37
C GLY A 210 2.22 18.96 -3.86
N ILE A 211 2.57 19.96 -4.69
CA ILE A 211 2.91 19.73 -6.10
C ILE A 211 4.17 18.87 -6.22
N ILE A 212 5.23 19.15 -5.44
CA ILE A 212 6.47 18.37 -5.45
C ILE A 212 6.20 16.92 -5.06
N TRP A 213 5.46 16.69 -3.97
CA TRP A 213 5.11 15.34 -3.52
C TRP A 213 4.12 14.66 -4.44
N GLY A 214 3.24 15.41 -5.09
CA GLY A 214 2.36 14.93 -6.16
C GLY A 214 3.15 14.43 -7.36
N PHE A 215 4.15 15.17 -7.81
CA PHE A 215 5.04 14.72 -8.87
C PHE A 215 5.84 13.49 -8.47
N ILE A 216 6.38 13.43 -7.25
CA ILE A 216 7.10 12.24 -6.76
C ILE A 216 6.17 11.02 -6.68
N SER A 217 4.97 11.19 -6.13
CA SER A 217 3.94 10.14 -6.04
C SER A 217 3.47 9.66 -7.42
N PHE A 218 3.33 10.59 -8.36
CA PHE A 218 3.01 10.29 -9.74
C PHE A 218 4.13 9.51 -10.42
N ILE A 219 5.40 9.89 -10.20
CA ILE A 219 6.55 9.13 -10.70
C ILE A 219 6.51 7.71 -10.13
N PHE A 220 6.35 7.52 -8.82
CA PHE A 220 6.22 6.18 -8.22
C PHE A 220 5.05 5.36 -8.76
N SER A 221 3.94 6.03 -9.11
CA SER A 221 2.75 5.38 -9.65
C SER A 221 2.86 5.06 -11.16
N VAL A 222 3.66 5.82 -11.91
CA VAL A 222 3.80 5.72 -13.37
C VAL A 222 5.06 4.94 -13.79
N GLU A 223 6.11 4.91 -12.98
CA GLU A 223 7.31 4.09 -13.20
C GLU A 223 7.01 2.62 -13.54
N PRO A 224 6.04 1.96 -12.87
CA PRO A 224 5.63 0.59 -13.22
C PRO A 224 5.03 0.48 -14.62
N CYS A 225 4.44 1.56 -15.14
CA CYS A 225 3.74 1.64 -16.41
C CYS A 225 4.63 2.09 -17.58
N THR A 226 5.57 3.01 -17.37
CA THR A 226 6.43 3.58 -18.44
C THR A 226 7.79 2.90 -18.56
N LEU A 227 8.40 2.53 -17.45
CA LEU A 227 9.73 1.88 -17.40
C LEU A 227 9.62 0.37 -17.19
N GLY A 228 8.57 -0.24 -17.73
CA GLY A 228 8.26 -1.67 -17.59
C GLY A 228 9.45 -2.56 -17.95
N TRP A 229 10.34 -2.80 -16.98
CA TRP A 229 11.37 -3.84 -16.85
C TRP A 229 12.38 -3.53 -15.71
N SER A 230 12.82 -2.27 -15.52
CA SER A 230 14.01 -1.96 -14.68
C SER A 230 13.74 -2.08 -13.17
N SER A 231 12.76 -1.34 -12.65
CA SER A 231 12.39 -1.37 -11.22
C SER A 231 11.69 -2.70 -10.85
N TYR A 232 11.06 -3.36 -11.83
CA TYR A 232 10.44 -4.69 -11.70
C TYR A 232 11.48 -5.80 -11.47
N LEU A 233 12.63 -5.75 -12.15
CA LEU A 233 13.74 -6.69 -11.94
C LEU A 233 14.41 -6.47 -10.59
N GLU A 234 14.60 -5.22 -10.16
CA GLU A 234 15.26 -4.91 -8.88
C GLU A 234 14.43 -5.39 -7.68
N VAL A 235 13.13 -5.08 -7.66
CA VAL A 235 12.24 -5.52 -6.58
C VAL A 235 11.98 -7.03 -6.62
N ARG A 236 11.89 -7.65 -7.81
CA ARG A 236 11.85 -9.12 -7.94
C ARG A 236 13.15 -9.76 -7.46
N ARG A 237 14.31 -9.11 -7.65
CA ARG A 237 15.60 -9.57 -7.14
C ARG A 237 15.62 -9.56 -5.60
N VAL A 238 15.08 -8.51 -4.98
CA VAL A 238 14.91 -8.40 -3.51
C VAL A 238 13.91 -9.42 -2.97
N LEU A 239 12.73 -9.56 -3.58
CA LEU A 239 11.70 -10.52 -3.15
C LEU A 239 12.13 -11.99 -3.37
N ASN A 240 12.86 -12.29 -4.46
CA ASN A 240 13.46 -13.60 -4.68
C ASN A 240 14.62 -13.88 -3.70
N SER A 241 15.35 -12.85 -3.26
CA SER A 241 16.35 -12.98 -2.19
C SER A 241 15.69 -13.41 -0.88
N LEU A 242 14.56 -12.80 -0.52
CA LEU A 242 13.77 -13.16 0.66
C LEU A 242 13.14 -14.57 0.54
N SER A 243 12.69 -14.97 -0.66
CA SER A 243 12.15 -16.33 -0.91
C SER A 243 13.26 -17.40 -0.95
N ARG A 244 14.48 -17.08 -1.39
CA ARG A 244 15.64 -18.00 -1.36
C ARG A 244 16.15 -18.23 0.05
N SER A 245 16.08 -17.23 0.94
CA SER A 245 16.44 -17.41 2.36
C SER A 245 15.59 -18.52 3.01
N ASN A 246 14.29 -18.58 2.69
CA ASN A 246 13.39 -19.63 3.20
C ASN A 246 13.56 -21.01 2.51
N ARG A 247 14.29 -21.06 1.38
CA ARG A 247 14.63 -22.32 0.69
C ARG A 247 16.02 -22.83 1.08
N GLN A 248 16.90 -21.98 1.60
CA GLN A 248 18.19 -22.40 2.14
C GLN A 248 18.08 -22.98 3.56
N LEU A 249 17.10 -22.57 4.38
CA LEU A 249 16.89 -23.20 5.68
C LEU A 249 16.42 -24.66 5.59
N CYS A 250 15.68 -25.07 4.56
CA CYS A 250 15.34 -26.48 4.34
C CYS A 250 16.48 -27.32 3.74
N CYS A 251 17.59 -26.69 3.31
CA CYS A 251 18.78 -27.38 2.83
C CYS A 251 19.93 -27.41 3.85
N LEU A 252 19.75 -26.82 5.04
CA LEU A 252 20.77 -26.71 6.10
C LEU A 252 20.61 -27.71 7.25
N PHE A 253 19.59 -28.58 7.21
CA PHE A 253 19.55 -29.78 8.04
C PHE A 253 19.52 -31.05 7.15
N PRO A 254 20.67 -31.49 6.64
CA PRO A 254 20.80 -32.87 6.21
C PRO A 254 20.78 -33.77 7.46
N SER A 255 19.86 -34.72 7.50
CA SER A 255 19.93 -35.87 8.39
C SER A 255 21.30 -36.54 8.22
N ALA A 256 22.19 -36.39 9.20
CA ALA A 256 23.45 -37.11 9.24
C ALA A 256 23.66 -37.66 10.65
N MET A 257 23.34 -38.94 10.78
CA MET A 257 23.72 -39.83 11.87
C MET A 257 25.18 -40.25 11.63
N VAL A 258 26.13 -39.88 12.48
CA VAL A 258 27.39 -40.64 12.69
C VAL A 258 27.85 -40.47 14.14
N THR A 259 28.10 -41.62 14.76
CA THR A 259 28.62 -41.87 16.12
C THR A 259 30.10 -41.52 16.27
N SER A 260 30.45 -41.08 17.48
CA SER A 260 31.81 -40.87 17.97
C SER A 260 32.59 -42.19 18.12
N SER A 261 33.90 -42.12 17.89
CA SER A 261 34.89 -42.91 18.63
C SER A 261 34.98 -42.43 20.08
#